data_AF-A0A7S0IIK3-F1
#
_entry.id   AF-A0A7S0IIK3-F1
#
_cell.length_a   1.000
_cell.length_b   1.000
_cell.length_c   1.000
_cell.angle_alpha   90.00
_cell.angle_beta   90.00
_cell.angle_gamma   90.00
#
_symmetry.space_group_name_H-M   'P 1'
#
loop_
_entity.id
_entity.type
_entity.pdbx_description
1 polymer ?
#
loop_
_entity_poly.entity_id
_entity_poly.type
_entity_poly.pdbx_seq_one_letter_code
_entity_poly.pdbx_strand_id
1 'polypeptide(L)'
;GKDPAGQTAAIAGDRVASLRTPLGSKGAPALLSSRYDPLVCACAAELLSAFFRYQKLEGFCGDCNVCGLPRDVPELCTLLAELLQCGEPGVVLPVLEGVARLCVHEEHEQPLLAMVVQRPALVAVLAAALLASGHARTGMVALGPLASEAPQVHAAYAQEAALEVLYTLSATSLPMRLLLGREPSLLPRLLSLLQPPTMPAQAKRAASVLLNLASAPGNAATFRPYEAGLAHLAMQPPTDRAHPTSPQLIAEILHELHC
;
A
#
# COMPACT_ATOMS: atom_id res chain seq x y z
N GLY A 1 26.16 -45.42 -39.15
CA GLY A 1 27.38 -44.90 -38.52
C GLY A 1 27.19 -43.41 -38.33
N LYS A 2 27.12 -42.97 -37.07
CA LYS A 2 28.13 -42.14 -36.37
C LYS A 2 28.04 -40.62 -36.69
N ASP A 3 27.43 -39.90 -35.74
CA ASP A 3 27.85 -38.56 -35.26
C ASP A 3 29.32 -38.63 -34.74
N PRO A 4 30.08 -37.53 -34.38
CA PRO A 4 29.60 -36.23 -33.85
C PRO A 4 30.50 -34.95 -34.04
N ALA A 5 30.06 -33.84 -33.42
CA ALA A 5 30.86 -32.83 -32.67
C ALA A 5 31.41 -31.53 -33.32
N GLY A 6 31.16 -30.41 -32.60
CA GLY A 6 31.81 -29.08 -32.66
C GLY A 6 30.80 -27.92 -32.82
N GLN A 7 30.25 -27.21 -31.81
CA GLN A 7 30.86 -26.33 -30.77
C GLN A 7 31.94 -25.40 -31.37
N THR A 8 31.97 -24.06 -31.23
CA THR A 8 31.50 -23.13 -30.18
C THR A 8 31.70 -21.66 -30.60
N ALA A 9 30.81 -20.78 -30.11
CA ALA A 9 31.04 -19.48 -29.46
C ALA A 9 31.56 -18.20 -30.19
N ALA A 10 31.17 -17.08 -29.55
CA ALA A 10 31.64 -15.68 -29.60
C ALA A 10 30.94 -14.75 -30.61
N ILE A 11 30.03 -13.83 -30.23
CA ILE A 11 30.03 -12.70 -29.26
C ILE A 11 30.36 -11.34 -29.93
N ALA A 12 29.38 -10.43 -29.75
CA ALA A 12 29.45 -8.98 -29.56
C ALA A 12 29.62 -7.99 -30.74
N GLY A 13 28.82 -6.93 -30.62
CA GLY A 13 28.96 -5.63 -31.24
C GLY A 13 27.79 -5.32 -32.17
N ASP A 14 27.00 -4.28 -32.02
CA ASP A 14 27.07 -3.09 -31.18
C ASP A 14 25.74 -2.32 -31.45
N ARG A 15 25.39 -1.39 -30.56
CA ARG A 15 24.46 -0.25 -30.78
C ARG A 15 22.95 -0.43 -30.58
N VAL A 16 22.62 -0.36 -29.30
CA VAL A 16 21.62 0.52 -28.68
C VAL A 16 21.18 1.72 -29.56
N ALA A 17 19.96 1.64 -30.08
CA ALA A 17 19.03 2.74 -30.42
C ALA A 17 17.68 2.05 -30.71
N SER A 18 16.51 2.40 -30.19
CA SER A 18 15.99 3.66 -29.73
C SER A 18 14.76 3.35 -28.86
N LEU A 19 14.86 3.50 -27.54
CA LEU A 19 13.71 3.52 -26.63
C LEU A 19 13.54 4.96 -26.13
N ARG A 20 12.94 5.78 -26.98
CA ARG A 20 12.30 7.04 -26.59
C ARG A 20 10.85 6.97 -27.02
N THR A 21 10.01 6.38 -26.19
CA THR A 21 8.60 6.72 -26.13
C THR A 21 8.39 7.70 -24.96
N PRO A 22 7.60 8.76 -25.15
CA PRO A 22 7.53 9.86 -24.20
C PRO A 22 6.68 9.51 -22.97
N LEU A 23 7.03 10.15 -21.86
CA LEU A 23 6.24 10.25 -20.64
C LEU A 23 4.81 10.70 -20.96
N GLY A 24 3.84 9.82 -20.75
CA GLY A 24 2.40 10.12 -20.84
C GLY A 24 1.61 9.15 -19.98
N SER A 25 1.00 9.68 -18.92
CA SER A 25 -0.07 9.08 -18.09
C SER A 25 0.07 7.57 -17.79
N LYS A 26 0.89 7.19 -16.80
CA LYS A 26 0.80 5.83 -16.22
C LYS A 26 -0.44 5.77 -15.33
N GLY A 27 -1.51 5.20 -15.90
CA GLY A 27 -2.71 4.78 -15.18
C GLY A 27 -2.41 3.72 -14.13
N ALA A 28 -3.41 3.47 -13.28
CA ALA A 28 -3.41 2.50 -12.19
C ALA A 28 -2.73 1.17 -12.55
N PRO A 29 -2.09 0.48 -11.58
CA PRO A 29 -1.48 -0.83 -11.82
C PRO A 29 -2.50 -1.76 -12.48
N ALA A 30 -2.06 -2.49 -13.52
CA ALA A 30 -2.93 -3.41 -14.23
C ALA A 30 -3.39 -4.51 -13.25
N LEU A 31 -4.67 -4.47 -12.88
CA LEU A 31 -5.28 -5.43 -11.97
C LEU A 31 -5.37 -6.80 -12.65
N LEU A 32 -5.09 -7.87 -11.90
CA LEU A 32 -5.24 -9.25 -12.42
C LEU A 32 -6.70 -9.71 -12.46
N SER A 33 -7.67 -8.86 -12.12
CA SER A 33 -9.11 -9.14 -12.09
C SER A 33 -9.64 -9.89 -13.30
N SER A 34 -9.16 -9.56 -14.51
CA SER A 34 -9.54 -10.26 -15.76
C SER A 34 -9.20 -11.76 -15.80
N ARG A 35 -8.36 -12.26 -14.87
CA ARG A 35 -7.94 -13.67 -14.81
C ARG A 35 -8.79 -14.53 -13.87
N TYR A 36 -9.62 -13.94 -13.01
CA TYR A 36 -10.34 -14.69 -11.97
C TYR A 36 -11.83 -14.32 -11.94
N ASP A 37 -12.68 -15.34 -11.77
CA ASP A 37 -14.12 -15.15 -11.59
C ASP A 37 -14.39 -14.42 -10.26
N PRO A 38 -15.26 -13.38 -10.23
CA PRO A 38 -15.65 -12.69 -9.00
C PRO A 38 -16.08 -13.63 -7.85
N LEU A 39 -16.69 -14.78 -8.16
CA LEU A 39 -17.07 -15.79 -7.16
C LEU A 39 -15.86 -16.47 -6.52
N VAL A 40 -14.77 -16.69 -7.26
CA VAL A 40 -13.52 -17.24 -6.74
C VAL A 40 -12.89 -16.23 -5.78
N CYS A 41 -12.92 -14.95 -6.13
CA CYS A 41 -12.42 -13.88 -5.27
C CYS A 41 -13.26 -13.73 -3.98
N ALA A 42 -14.58 -13.82 -4.07
CA ALA A 42 -15.46 -13.82 -2.89
C ALA A 42 -15.18 -15.03 -1.97
N CYS A 43 -15.03 -16.22 -2.54
CA CYS A 43 -14.66 -17.42 -1.77
C CYS A 43 -13.28 -17.29 -1.11
N ALA A 44 -12.29 -16.76 -1.84
CA ALA A 44 -10.95 -16.51 -1.29
C ALA A 44 -10.99 -15.49 -0.13
N ALA A 45 -11.80 -14.43 -0.25
CA ALA A 45 -12.01 -13.44 0.80
C ALA A 45 -12.60 -14.08 2.07
N GLU A 46 -13.64 -14.91 1.94
CA GLU A 46 -14.25 -15.61 3.07
C GLU A 46 -13.27 -16.58 3.75
N LEU A 47 -12.51 -17.33 2.96
CA LEU A 47 -11.51 -18.27 3.46
C LEU A 47 -10.39 -17.53 4.20
N LEU A 48 -9.90 -16.40 3.67
CA LEU A 48 -8.92 -15.56 4.36
C LEU A 48 -9.48 -14.98 5.66
N SER A 49 -10.69 -14.43 5.64
CA SER A 49 -11.34 -13.90 6.84
C SER A 49 -11.53 -14.99 7.89
N ALA A 50 -11.91 -16.21 7.50
CA ALA A 50 -11.99 -17.35 8.41
C ALA A 50 -10.61 -17.74 8.93
N PHE A 51 -9.61 -17.86 8.05
CA PHE A 51 -8.24 -18.19 8.41
C PHE A 51 -7.69 -17.24 9.48
N PHE A 52 -7.81 -15.92 9.28
CA PHE A 52 -7.35 -14.94 10.25
C PHE A 52 -8.20 -14.91 11.53
N ARG A 53 -9.49 -15.27 11.49
CA ARG A 53 -10.29 -15.37 12.72
C ARG A 53 -9.90 -16.55 13.60
N TYR A 54 -9.54 -17.68 13.00
CA TYR A 54 -9.36 -18.94 13.74
C TYR A 54 -7.90 -19.31 14.00
N GLN A 55 -6.96 -18.87 13.16
CA GLN A 55 -5.54 -19.15 13.36
C GLN A 55 -4.86 -18.02 14.14
N LYS A 56 -4.21 -18.38 15.26
CA LYS A 56 -3.20 -17.51 15.86
C LYS A 56 -1.98 -17.57 14.94
N LEU A 57 -1.51 -16.42 14.46
CA LEU A 57 -0.31 -16.31 13.61
C LEU A 57 0.96 -16.90 14.28
N GLU A 58 0.91 -17.11 15.60
CA GLU A 58 1.93 -17.78 16.41
C GLU A 58 2.03 -19.31 16.18
N GLY A 59 1.10 -19.91 15.44
CA GLY A 59 1.03 -21.36 15.25
C GLY A 59 0.47 -21.73 13.87
N PHE A 60 1.28 -21.56 12.83
CA PHE A 60 0.97 -22.14 11.53
C PHE A 60 0.86 -23.67 11.66
N CYS A 61 -0.12 -24.26 10.98
CA CYS A 61 -0.35 -25.70 11.00
C CYS A 61 0.81 -26.39 10.24
N GLY A 62 1.83 -26.82 10.98
CA GLY A 62 3.10 -27.29 10.42
C GLY A 62 3.02 -28.47 9.44
N ASP A 63 1.91 -29.20 9.34
CA ASP A 63 1.88 -30.46 8.57
C ASP A 63 0.53 -30.77 7.87
N CYS A 64 -0.30 -29.77 7.58
CA CYS A 64 -1.54 -30.00 6.83
C CYS A 64 -1.29 -30.05 5.31
N ASN A 65 -0.87 -31.22 4.79
CA ASN A 65 -0.68 -31.46 3.35
C ASN A 65 -1.99 -31.44 2.53
N VAL A 66 -3.16 -31.36 3.19
CA VAL A 66 -4.48 -31.52 2.56
C VAL A 66 -5.18 -30.19 2.32
N CYS A 67 -4.91 -29.16 3.13
CA CYS A 67 -5.70 -27.93 3.12
C CYS A 67 -5.23 -26.86 2.13
N GLY A 68 -4.05 -27.00 1.52
CA GLY A 68 -3.51 -26.02 0.56
C GLY A 68 -3.30 -24.61 1.15
N LEU A 69 -3.36 -24.49 2.48
CA LEU A 69 -3.13 -23.25 3.20
C LEU A 69 -1.63 -22.96 3.35
N PRO A 70 -1.24 -21.69 3.49
CA PRO A 70 0.15 -21.32 3.76
C PRO A 70 0.70 -22.05 4.99
N ARG A 71 1.90 -22.60 4.86
CA ARG A 71 2.59 -23.37 5.90
C ARG A 71 3.43 -22.49 6.82
N ASP A 72 3.84 -21.33 6.31
CA ASP A 72 4.62 -20.35 7.03
C ASP A 72 4.25 -18.91 6.62
N VAL A 73 4.87 -17.95 7.31
CA VAL A 73 4.65 -16.51 7.08
C VAL A 73 5.12 -16.06 5.69
N PRO A 74 6.28 -16.48 5.15
CA PRO A 74 6.67 -16.18 3.78
C PRO A 74 5.67 -16.64 2.71
N GLU A 75 5.14 -17.86 2.80
CA GLU A 75 4.11 -18.36 1.89
C GLU A 75 2.84 -17.53 2.00
N LEU A 76 2.43 -17.18 3.23
CA LEU A 76 1.26 -16.32 3.45
C LEU A 76 1.46 -14.94 2.85
N CYS A 77 2.62 -14.31 3.04
CA CYS A 77 2.95 -13.02 2.43
C CYS A 77 2.88 -13.08 0.91
N THR A 78 3.35 -14.17 0.30
CA THR A 78 3.28 -14.38 -1.15
C THR A 78 1.83 -14.44 -1.62
N LEU A 79 0.99 -15.25 -0.96
CA LEU A 79 -0.43 -15.37 -1.26
C LEU A 79 -1.16 -14.02 -1.11
N LEU A 80 -0.93 -13.30 -0.01
CA LEU A 80 -1.54 -11.99 0.24
C LEU A 80 -1.14 -10.98 -0.83
N ALA A 81 0.12 -10.97 -1.26
CA ALA A 81 0.56 -10.07 -2.32
C ALA A 81 -0.11 -10.37 -3.68
N GLU A 82 -0.30 -11.66 -4.00
CA GLU A 82 -1.01 -12.05 -5.23
C GLU A 82 -2.48 -11.66 -5.19
N LEU A 83 -3.15 -11.90 -4.07
CA LEU A 83 -4.54 -11.52 -3.87
C LEU A 83 -4.75 -10.01 -3.88
N LEU A 84 -3.81 -9.24 -3.31
CA LEU A 84 -3.86 -7.78 -3.37
C LEU A 84 -3.69 -7.27 -4.81
N GLN A 85 -2.87 -7.95 -5.63
CA GLN A 85 -2.67 -7.62 -7.05
C GLN A 85 -3.88 -7.96 -7.94
N CYS A 86 -4.75 -8.88 -7.51
CA CYS A 86 -6.04 -9.08 -8.16
C CYS A 86 -6.87 -7.81 -8.17
N GLY A 87 -6.73 -6.95 -7.15
CA GLY A 87 -7.42 -5.66 -7.06
C GLY A 87 -8.93 -5.77 -6.94
N GLU A 88 -9.43 -6.96 -6.62
CA GLU A 88 -10.86 -7.22 -6.45
C GLU A 88 -11.35 -6.60 -5.14
N PRO A 89 -12.35 -5.69 -5.16
CA PRO A 89 -12.78 -4.97 -3.96
C PRO A 89 -13.17 -5.87 -2.79
N GLY A 90 -13.76 -7.04 -3.08
CA GLY A 90 -14.14 -8.02 -2.06
C GLY A 90 -12.96 -8.69 -1.35
N VAL A 91 -11.78 -8.69 -1.96
CA VAL A 91 -10.56 -9.35 -1.45
C VAL A 91 -9.64 -8.35 -0.76
N VAL A 92 -9.64 -7.08 -1.19
CA VAL A 92 -8.73 -6.05 -0.67
C VAL A 92 -8.83 -5.91 0.85
N LEU A 93 -10.03 -5.80 1.41
CA LEU A 93 -10.18 -5.60 2.86
C LEU A 93 -9.67 -6.79 3.69
N PRO A 94 -10.08 -8.06 3.45
CA PRO A 94 -9.52 -9.22 4.15
C PRO A 94 -8.00 -9.35 4.02
N VAL A 95 -7.44 -8.99 2.86
CA VAL A 95 -6.00 -9.01 2.65
C VAL A 95 -5.30 -7.92 3.47
N LEU A 96 -5.84 -6.70 3.50
CA LEU A 96 -5.31 -5.61 4.32
C LEU A 96 -5.36 -5.95 5.81
N GLU A 97 -6.45 -6.56 6.29
CA GLU A 97 -6.55 -7.06 7.67
C GLU A 97 -5.49 -8.12 7.97
N GLY A 98 -5.25 -9.03 7.02
CA GLY A 98 -4.20 -10.04 7.12
C GLY A 98 -2.81 -9.43 7.24
N VAL A 99 -2.48 -8.47 6.37
CA VAL A 99 -1.20 -7.74 6.41
C VAL A 99 -1.08 -6.94 7.70
N ALA A 100 -2.14 -6.27 8.15
CA ALA A 100 -2.13 -5.49 9.40
C ALA A 100 -1.79 -6.39 10.60
N ARG A 101 -2.38 -7.59 10.67
CA ARG A 101 -2.08 -8.57 11.71
C ARG A 101 -0.64 -9.06 11.66
N LEU A 102 -0.09 -9.30 10.47
CA LEU A 102 1.32 -9.67 10.32
C LEU A 102 2.24 -8.54 10.80
N CYS A 103 1.86 -7.28 10.57
CA CYS A 103 2.66 -6.13 10.99
C CYS A 103 2.74 -5.97 12.52
N VAL A 104 1.87 -6.61 13.30
CA VAL A 104 1.91 -6.54 14.78
C VAL A 104 3.15 -7.25 15.36
N HIS A 105 3.71 -8.22 14.64
CA HIS A 105 4.80 -9.05 15.13
C HIS A 105 6.11 -8.69 14.43
N GLU A 106 7.12 -8.25 15.19
CA GLU A 106 8.42 -7.82 14.66
C GLU A 106 9.16 -8.94 13.89
N GLU A 107 8.97 -10.20 14.29
CA GLU A 107 9.55 -11.37 13.61
C GLU A 107 9.09 -11.53 12.15
N HIS A 108 7.97 -10.90 11.77
CA HIS A 108 7.45 -10.93 10.40
C HIS A 108 7.98 -9.80 9.52
N GLU A 109 8.84 -8.92 10.04
CA GLU A 109 9.36 -7.78 9.28
C GLU A 109 10.09 -8.20 8.00
N GLN A 110 10.97 -9.22 8.08
CA GLN A 110 11.74 -9.68 6.92
C GLN A 110 10.84 -10.28 5.81
N PRO A 111 9.89 -11.18 6.12
CA PRO A 111 8.88 -11.62 5.15
C PRO A 111 8.06 -10.49 4.54
N LEU A 112 7.63 -9.51 5.33
CA LEU A 112 6.87 -8.34 4.86
C LEU A 112 7.71 -7.45 3.94
N LEU A 113 8.98 -7.24 4.26
CA LEU A 113 9.92 -6.53 3.39
C LEU A 113 10.13 -7.28 2.07
N ALA A 114 10.34 -8.59 2.12
CA ALA A 114 10.48 -9.42 0.93
C ALA A 114 9.23 -9.35 0.05
N MET A 115 8.04 -9.36 0.65
CA MET A 115 6.76 -9.19 -0.04
C MET A 115 6.71 -7.87 -0.83
N VAL A 116 7.05 -6.75 -0.18
CA VAL A 116 7.03 -5.41 -0.81
C VAL A 116 8.09 -5.30 -1.91
N VAL A 117 9.29 -5.85 -1.69
CA VAL A 117 10.38 -5.84 -2.68
C VAL A 117 10.01 -6.64 -3.93
N GLN A 118 9.45 -7.84 -3.76
CA GLN A 118 9.08 -8.71 -4.87
C GLN A 118 7.87 -8.18 -5.62
N ARG A 119 6.97 -7.46 -4.95
CA ARG A 119 5.70 -7.00 -5.49
C ARG A 119 5.51 -5.49 -5.22
N PRO A 120 6.26 -4.60 -5.92
CA PRO A 120 6.17 -3.14 -5.69
C PRO A 120 4.77 -2.55 -5.89
N ALA A 121 3.94 -3.20 -6.73
CA ALA A 121 2.55 -2.82 -6.92
C ALA A 121 1.71 -2.85 -5.63
N LEU A 122 2.14 -3.58 -4.60
CA LEU A 122 1.48 -3.62 -3.28
C LEU A 122 1.38 -2.23 -2.65
N VAL A 123 2.45 -1.42 -2.71
CA VAL A 123 2.45 -0.06 -2.19
C VAL A 123 1.49 0.82 -2.98
N ALA A 124 1.39 0.63 -4.29
CA ALA A 124 0.44 1.34 -5.14
C ALA A 124 -1.01 0.96 -4.81
N VAL A 125 -1.30 -0.29 -4.45
CA VAL A 125 -2.65 -0.70 -4.00
C VAL A 125 -2.98 -0.13 -2.61
N LEU A 126 -2.02 -0.13 -1.68
CA LEU A 126 -2.18 0.53 -0.38
C LEU A 126 -2.46 2.03 -0.53
N ALA A 127 -1.71 2.71 -1.40
CA ALA A 127 -1.96 4.09 -1.76
C ALA A 127 -3.34 4.25 -2.43
N ALA A 128 -3.74 3.33 -3.33
CA ALA A 128 -5.05 3.34 -3.98
C ALA A 128 -6.20 3.35 -2.97
N ALA A 129 -6.11 2.49 -1.94
CA ALA A 129 -7.11 2.36 -0.88
C ALA A 129 -7.30 3.63 -0.03
N LEU A 130 -6.29 4.51 0.07
CA LEU A 130 -6.41 5.77 0.82
C LEU A 130 -7.41 6.78 0.23
N LEU A 131 -7.77 6.68 -1.07
CA LEU A 131 -8.71 7.62 -1.71
C LEU A 131 -10.18 7.17 -1.65
N ALA A 132 -10.45 5.95 -1.19
CA ALA A 132 -11.76 5.32 -1.35
C ALA A 132 -12.90 6.08 -0.65
N SER A 133 -12.60 6.92 0.35
CA SER A 133 -13.64 7.62 1.15
C SER A 133 -13.85 9.10 0.78
N GLY A 134 -12.96 9.71 -0.03
CA GLY A 134 -12.91 11.17 -0.21
C GLY A 134 -13.68 11.72 -1.42
N HIS A 135 -13.88 10.94 -2.48
CA HIS A 135 -14.44 11.43 -3.75
C HIS A 135 -15.95 11.19 -3.93
N ALA A 136 -16.61 10.52 -2.98
CA ALA A 136 -18.06 10.26 -3.08
C ALA A 136 -18.93 11.51 -2.81
N ARG A 137 -18.36 12.62 -2.31
CA ARG A 137 -19.14 13.80 -1.90
C ARG A 137 -19.13 14.99 -2.87
N THR A 138 -18.26 15.00 -3.88
CA THR A 138 -18.09 16.18 -4.74
C THR A 138 -18.72 16.09 -6.14
N GLY A 139 -19.50 15.02 -6.41
CA GLY A 139 -20.08 14.80 -7.75
C GLY A 139 -21.50 14.25 -7.83
N MET A 140 -22.24 14.08 -6.72
CA MET A 140 -23.64 13.62 -6.80
C MET A 140 -24.62 14.79 -6.76
N VAL A 141 -24.92 15.29 -7.96
CA VAL A 141 -26.24 15.83 -8.26
C VAL A 141 -27.27 14.72 -8.05
N ALA A 142 -28.21 14.98 -7.14
CA ALA A 142 -29.53 14.37 -6.97
C ALA A 142 -29.85 13.09 -7.77
N LEU A 143 -29.68 11.92 -7.17
CA LEU A 143 -30.41 10.70 -7.54
C LEU A 143 -30.70 9.85 -6.29
N GLY A 144 -31.93 10.00 -5.75
CA GLY A 144 -32.71 8.98 -5.02
C GLY A 144 -32.18 8.34 -3.71
N PRO A 145 -33.03 8.12 -2.69
CA PRO A 145 -32.61 7.59 -1.38
C PRO A 145 -32.41 6.06 -1.32
N LEU A 146 -31.91 5.42 -2.39
CA LEU A 146 -31.78 3.95 -2.45
C LEU A 146 -30.45 3.44 -3.02
N ALA A 147 -29.42 4.28 -3.14
CA ALA A 147 -28.07 3.79 -3.41
C ALA A 147 -27.50 3.21 -2.11
N SER A 148 -27.48 1.87 -2.02
CA SER A 148 -26.87 1.05 -0.97
C SER A 148 -25.71 1.75 -0.25
N GLU A 149 -25.78 1.88 1.07
CA GLU A 149 -24.71 2.44 1.93
C GLU A 149 -23.49 1.49 2.03
N ALA A 150 -23.65 0.22 1.64
CA ALA A 150 -22.64 -0.81 1.78
C ALA A 150 -21.27 -0.48 1.12
N PRO A 151 -21.16 -0.03 -0.14
CA PRO A 151 -19.86 0.21 -0.77
C PRO A 151 -19.09 1.38 -0.14
N GLN A 152 -19.78 2.38 0.43
CA GLN A 152 -19.12 3.51 1.11
C GLN A 152 -18.53 3.09 2.45
N VAL A 153 -19.23 2.21 3.17
CA VAL A 153 -18.76 1.63 4.44
C VAL A 153 -17.51 0.76 4.22
N HIS A 154 -17.52 -0.11 3.21
CA HIS A 154 -16.34 -0.93 2.87
C HIS A 154 -15.13 -0.08 2.44
N ALA A 155 -15.37 1.02 1.72
CA ALA A 155 -14.31 1.95 1.32
C ALA A 155 -13.65 2.64 2.54
N ALA A 156 -14.45 3.05 3.53
CA ALA A 156 -13.93 3.65 4.77
C ALA A 156 -13.08 2.66 5.58
N TYR A 157 -13.54 1.42 5.72
CA TYR A 157 -12.76 0.36 6.39
C TYR A 157 -11.47 0.03 5.64
N ALA A 158 -11.51 -0.04 4.31
CA ALA A 158 -10.32 -0.29 3.50
C ALA A 158 -9.30 0.85 3.62
N GLN A 159 -9.74 2.12 3.67
CA GLN A 159 -8.86 3.26 3.92
C GLN A 159 -8.20 3.17 5.32
N GLU A 160 -8.97 2.83 6.35
CA GLU A 160 -8.44 2.72 7.71
C GLU A 160 -7.42 1.58 7.83
N ALA A 161 -7.74 0.41 7.29
CA ALA A 161 -6.84 -0.75 7.27
C ALA A 161 -5.55 -0.45 6.47
N ALA A 162 -5.68 0.19 5.30
CA ALA A 162 -4.51 0.58 4.50
C ALA A 162 -3.62 1.58 5.24
N LEU A 163 -4.22 2.55 5.93
CA LEU A 163 -3.48 3.54 6.72
C LEU A 163 -2.80 2.90 7.93
N GLU A 164 -3.42 1.91 8.57
CA GLU A 164 -2.81 1.14 9.65
C GLU A 164 -1.61 0.33 9.17
N VAL A 165 -1.74 -0.40 8.05
CA VAL A 165 -0.63 -1.12 7.42
C VAL A 165 0.52 -0.16 7.10
N LEU A 166 0.23 0.98 6.44
CA LEU A 166 1.25 1.97 6.10
C LEU A 166 1.92 2.57 7.33
N TYR A 167 1.17 2.84 8.39
CA TYR A 167 1.72 3.32 9.66
C TYR A 167 2.74 2.34 10.22
N THR A 168 2.36 1.07 10.35
CA THR A 168 3.25 0.06 10.92
C THR A 168 4.46 -0.19 10.03
N LEU A 169 4.28 -0.38 8.72
CA LEU A 169 5.38 -0.57 7.77
C LEU A 169 6.33 0.64 7.71
N SER A 170 5.82 1.86 7.85
CA SER A 170 6.69 3.05 7.89
C SER A 170 7.54 3.12 9.15
N ALA A 171 7.12 2.49 10.25
CA ALA A 171 7.84 2.50 11.51
C ALA A 171 8.93 1.40 11.62
N THR A 172 9.04 0.51 10.62
CA THR A 172 10.01 -0.58 10.61
C THR A 172 11.39 -0.11 10.09
N SER A 173 12.16 -1.02 9.48
CA SER A 173 13.49 -0.72 8.92
C SER A 173 13.51 0.33 7.81
N LEU A 174 14.70 0.94 7.67
CA LEU A 174 15.00 1.92 6.63
C LEU A 174 14.69 1.44 5.20
N PRO A 175 15.00 0.19 4.78
CA PRO A 175 14.65 -0.30 3.45
C PRO A 175 13.14 -0.22 3.16
N MET A 176 12.30 -0.54 4.15
CA MET A 176 10.84 -0.42 3.99
C MET A 176 10.43 1.03 3.73
N ARG A 177 10.93 1.97 4.55
CA ARG A 177 10.65 3.40 4.38
C ARG A 177 11.09 3.96 3.02
N LEU A 178 12.23 3.50 2.51
CA LEU A 178 12.72 3.90 1.18
C LEU A 178 11.88 3.30 0.05
N LEU A 179 11.35 2.08 0.21
CA LEU A 179 10.45 1.47 -0.76
C LEU A 179 9.09 2.18 -0.78
N LEU A 180 8.53 2.45 0.39
CA LEU A 180 7.29 3.22 0.52
C LEU A 180 7.45 4.63 -0.08
N GLY A 181 8.55 5.31 0.24
CA GLY A 181 8.87 6.65 -0.27
C GLY A 181 9.15 6.71 -1.79
N ARG A 182 9.26 5.58 -2.48
CA ARG A 182 9.38 5.55 -3.95
C ARG A 182 8.05 5.52 -4.68
N GLU A 183 6.95 5.23 -3.98
CA GLU A 183 5.64 5.16 -4.62
C GLU A 183 5.07 6.57 -4.87
N PRO A 184 5.01 7.06 -6.13
CA PRO A 184 4.67 8.45 -6.43
C PRO A 184 3.28 8.86 -5.96
N SER A 185 2.35 7.92 -5.85
CA SER A 185 0.98 8.22 -5.45
C SER A 185 0.77 8.27 -3.94
N LEU A 186 1.74 7.81 -3.13
CA LEU A 186 1.57 7.68 -1.68
C LEU A 186 1.56 9.03 -0.96
N LEU A 187 2.60 9.85 -1.16
CA LEU A 187 2.73 11.16 -0.51
C LEU A 187 1.53 12.09 -0.74
N PRO A 188 1.07 12.36 -1.99
CA PRO A 188 -0.05 13.27 -2.20
C PRO A 188 -1.33 12.79 -1.53
N ARG A 189 -1.53 11.47 -1.42
CA ARG A 189 -2.69 10.88 -0.74
C ARG A 189 -2.59 11.01 0.78
N LEU A 190 -1.43 10.75 1.37
CA LEU A 190 -1.21 11.00 2.80
C LEU A 190 -1.38 12.48 3.16
N LEU A 191 -0.89 13.38 2.31
CA LEU A 191 -1.07 14.83 2.48
C LEU A 191 -2.55 15.24 2.43
N SER A 192 -3.35 14.63 1.54
CA SER A 192 -4.79 14.89 1.47
C SER A 192 -5.54 14.49 2.75
N LEU A 193 -5.02 13.50 3.50
CA LEU A 193 -5.58 13.08 4.79
C LEU A 193 -5.25 14.04 5.94
N LEU A 194 -4.35 15.00 5.74
CA LEU A 194 -4.06 16.03 6.75
C LEU A 194 -5.12 17.14 6.77
N GLN A 195 -5.99 17.18 5.75
CA GLN A 195 -7.01 18.20 5.58
C GLN A 195 -8.43 17.66 5.87
N PRO A 196 -9.37 18.54 6.26
CA PRO A 196 -10.78 18.18 6.34
C PRO A 196 -11.30 17.59 5.01
N PRO A 197 -12.26 16.64 5.05
CA PRO A 197 -13.06 16.20 6.21
C PRO A 197 -12.47 15.02 7.00
N THR A 198 -11.16 14.74 6.89
CA THR A 198 -10.52 13.57 7.50
C THR A 198 -10.62 13.59 9.03
N MET A 199 -10.91 12.42 9.62
CA MET A 199 -11.02 12.29 11.07
C MET A 199 -9.65 12.54 11.74
N PRO A 200 -9.63 13.23 12.90
CA PRO A 200 -8.44 13.49 13.71
C PRO A 200 -7.44 12.33 13.85
N ALA A 201 -7.92 11.14 14.18
CA ALA A 201 -7.08 9.96 14.39
C ALA A 201 -6.39 9.52 13.10
N GLN A 202 -7.11 9.58 11.97
CA GLN A 202 -6.56 9.24 10.65
C GLN A 202 -5.54 10.29 10.20
N ALA A 203 -5.83 11.58 10.38
CA ALA A 203 -4.91 12.66 10.06
C ALA A 203 -3.59 12.52 10.85
N LYS A 204 -3.67 12.24 12.16
CA LYS A 204 -2.51 12.00 13.02
C LYS A 204 -1.68 10.81 12.51
N ARG A 205 -2.33 9.69 12.20
CA ARG A 205 -1.66 8.48 11.70
C ARG A 205 -0.99 8.73 10.34
N ALA A 206 -1.63 9.45 9.43
CA ALA A 206 -1.05 9.85 8.15
C ALA A 206 0.17 10.78 8.32
N ALA A 207 0.11 11.73 9.25
CA ALA A 207 1.25 12.59 9.57
C ALA A 207 2.43 11.81 10.17
N SER A 208 2.18 10.83 11.04
CA SER A 208 3.24 9.94 11.53
C SER A 208 3.89 9.11 10.42
N VAL A 209 3.10 8.62 9.45
CA VAL A 209 3.65 7.96 8.25
C VAL A 209 4.58 8.94 7.50
N LEU A 210 4.12 10.17 7.26
CA LEU A 210 4.92 11.19 6.57
C LEU A 210 6.22 11.51 7.32
N LEU A 211 6.18 11.62 8.65
CA LEU A 211 7.38 11.83 9.48
C LEU A 211 8.36 10.66 9.38
N ASN A 212 7.86 9.43 9.49
CA ASN A 212 8.70 8.24 9.34
C ASN A 212 9.35 8.18 7.96
N LEU A 213 8.63 8.56 6.90
CA LEU A 213 9.17 8.60 5.54
C LEU A 213 10.16 9.77 5.35
N ALA A 214 9.94 10.92 5.98
CA ALA A 214 10.82 12.09 5.89
C ALA A 214 12.16 11.84 6.61
N SER A 215 12.14 11.17 7.76
CA SER A 215 13.36 10.78 8.51
C SER A 215 14.22 9.70 7.83
N ALA A 216 13.78 9.15 6.69
CA ALA A 216 14.55 8.16 5.94
C ALA A 216 15.56 8.88 5.00
N PRO A 217 16.89 8.73 5.23
CA PRO A 217 17.89 9.34 4.37
C PRO A 217 17.75 8.81 2.93
N GLY A 218 17.42 9.70 2.01
CA GLY A 218 17.17 9.38 0.59
C GLY A 218 15.75 9.69 0.11
N ASN A 219 14.79 9.91 1.02
CA ASN A 219 13.43 10.29 0.64
C ASN A 219 13.24 11.80 0.43
N ALA A 220 14.19 12.65 0.85
CA ALA A 220 14.08 14.11 0.71
C ALA A 220 13.75 14.57 -0.72
N ALA A 221 14.35 13.92 -1.73
CA ALA A 221 14.06 14.23 -3.13
C ALA A 221 12.59 13.95 -3.53
N THR A 222 11.95 12.96 -2.91
CA THR A 222 10.53 12.65 -3.14
C THR A 222 9.61 13.68 -2.48
N PHE A 223 10.03 14.25 -1.34
CA PHE A 223 9.25 15.26 -0.61
C PHE A 223 9.35 16.66 -1.20
N ARG A 224 10.44 16.98 -1.92
CA ARG A 224 10.69 18.32 -2.50
C ARG A 224 9.50 18.95 -3.24
N PRO A 225 8.73 18.24 -4.09
CA PRO A 225 7.57 18.83 -4.77
C PRO A 225 6.45 19.27 -3.81
N TYR A 226 6.43 18.77 -2.57
CA TYR A 226 5.37 18.94 -1.59
C TYR A 226 5.75 19.83 -0.40
N GLU A 227 7.03 20.22 -0.26
CA GLU A 227 7.54 21.05 0.85
C GLU A 227 6.76 22.36 1.01
N ALA A 228 6.45 23.05 -0.10
CA ALA A 228 5.67 24.29 -0.04
C ALA A 228 4.24 24.07 0.49
N GLY A 229 3.64 22.92 0.17
CA GLY A 229 2.31 22.54 0.68
C GLY A 229 2.35 22.18 2.17
N LEU A 230 3.40 21.47 2.60
CA LEU A 230 3.65 21.18 4.02
C LEU A 230 3.88 22.46 4.84
N ALA A 231 4.69 23.39 4.32
CA ALA A 231 4.91 24.69 4.95
C ALA A 231 3.60 25.49 5.05
N HIS A 232 2.78 25.49 4.00
CA HIS A 232 1.47 26.12 4.04
C HIS A 232 0.57 25.52 5.12
N LEU A 233 0.50 24.19 5.23
CA LEU A 233 -0.26 23.49 6.26
C LEU A 233 0.22 23.82 7.68
N ALA A 234 1.54 23.92 7.91
CA ALA A 234 2.09 24.30 9.21
C ALA A 234 1.76 25.73 9.64
N MET A 235 1.51 26.63 8.67
CA MET A 235 1.16 28.03 8.91
C MET A 235 -0.35 28.27 9.05
N GLN A 236 -1.20 27.26 8.82
CA GLN A 236 -2.65 27.44 8.96
C GLN A 236 -3.00 27.68 10.43
N PRO A 237 -3.76 28.75 10.74
CA PRO A 237 -4.21 28.99 12.10
C PRO A 237 -5.06 27.80 12.55
N PRO A 238 -4.96 27.38 13.82
CA PRO A 238 -5.84 26.35 14.35
C PRO A 238 -7.26 26.90 14.27
N THR A 239 -8.01 26.49 13.25
CA THR A 239 -9.43 26.83 13.16
C THR A 239 -10.14 26.14 14.31
N ASP A 240 -10.74 26.94 15.18
CA ASP A 240 -11.44 26.50 16.38
C ASP A 240 -12.41 25.37 16.03
N ARG A 241 -12.18 24.22 16.68
CA ARG A 241 -12.92 22.95 16.60
C ARG A 241 -12.56 22.06 15.39
N ALA A 242 -11.63 21.12 15.63
CA ALA A 242 -11.55 19.78 15.05
C ALA A 242 -10.41 19.41 14.06
N HIS A 243 -9.25 20.07 14.06
CA HIS A 243 -8.04 19.50 13.40
C HIS A 243 -6.83 19.41 14.35
N PRO A 244 -6.48 18.21 14.84
CA PRO A 244 -5.36 18.01 15.76
C PRO A 244 -4.10 17.44 15.10
N THR A 245 -3.95 17.49 13.77
CA THR A 245 -2.62 17.37 13.17
C THR A 245 -1.84 18.59 13.60
N SER A 246 -1.08 18.44 14.68
CA SER A 246 -0.42 19.56 15.33
C SER A 246 0.50 20.23 14.30
N PRO A 247 0.45 21.56 14.14
CA PRO A 247 1.44 22.30 13.36
C PRO A 247 2.88 21.91 13.74
N GLN A 248 3.09 21.47 14.99
CA GLN A 248 4.32 20.87 15.49
C GLN A 248 4.74 19.62 14.71
N LEU A 249 3.86 18.65 14.48
CA LEU A 249 4.19 17.43 13.74
C LEU A 249 4.52 17.72 12.27
N ILE A 250 3.87 18.72 11.68
CA ILE A 250 4.18 19.18 10.31
C ILE A 250 5.53 19.92 10.27
N ALA A 251 5.82 20.71 11.30
CA ALA A 251 7.12 21.35 11.47
C ALA A 251 8.25 20.32 11.69
N GLU A 252 7.99 19.24 12.42
CA GLU A 252 8.92 18.11 12.58
C GLU A 252 9.19 17.42 11.23
N ILE A 253 8.17 17.17 10.41
CA ILE A 253 8.35 16.64 9.06
C ILE A 253 9.26 17.57 8.24
N LEU A 254 9.01 18.88 8.27
CA LEU A 254 9.85 19.85 7.57
C LEU A 254 11.27 19.89 8.13
N HIS A 255 11.46 19.71 9.43
CA HIS A 255 12.78 19.67 10.06
C HIS A 255 13.58 18.46 9.54
N GLU A 256 12.98 17.27 9.56
CA GLU A 256 13.61 16.03 9.07
C GLU A 256 14.04 16.11 7.59
N LEU A 257 13.34 16.90 6.77
CA LEU A 257 13.72 17.09 5.35
C LEU A 257 14.97 17.96 5.17
N HIS A 258 15.36 18.74 6.18
CA HIS A 258 16.48 19.69 6.12
C HIS A 258 17.68 19.28 7.01
N CYS A 259 17.57 18.17 7.75
CA CYS A 259 18.63 17.59 8.56
C CYS A 259 19.40 16.50 7.80
#